data_AF-A0A0A0MSM3-F1
#
_entry.id   AF-A0A0A0MSM3-F1
#
_cell.length_a   1.000
_cell.length_b   1.000
_cell.length_c   1.000
_cell.angle_alpha   90.00
_cell.angle_beta   90.00
_cell.angle_gamma   90.00
#
_symmetry.space_group_name_H-M   'P 1'
#
loop_
_entity.id
_entity.type
_entity.pdbx_description
1 polymer ?
#
loop_
_entity_poly.entity_id
_entity_poly.type
_entity_poly.pdbx_seq_one_letter_code
_entity_poly.pdbx_strand_id
1 'polypeptide(L)'
;MSGLAATTFHWKKCRLDLPGHVALQACKRLPDEHNDVQKKTFTKWINARFSKSGKPPINDMFTDLKDGRKLLDLLEGLTGTSLPKERGSTRVHALNNVNRVLQVLHQNNVELVNIGGTDIVDGNHKLTLGLLWSIILHWQVKDVMKDVMSDLQQ
;
A
#
# COMPACT_ATOMS: atom_id res chain seq x y z
N MET A 1 35.19 17.28 29.13
CA MET A 1 33.78 17.28 29.59
C MET A 1 33.14 18.53 28.98
N SER A 2 32.46 18.36 27.85
CA SER A 2 30.98 18.46 27.77
C SER A 2 30.54 19.94 27.78
N GLY A 3 29.83 20.49 26.81
CA GLY A 3 29.16 19.89 25.66
C GLY A 3 28.60 20.97 24.74
N LEU A 4 27.94 20.46 23.70
CA LEU A 4 27.45 21.10 22.48
C LEU A 4 26.50 22.29 22.71
N ALA A 5 26.54 23.20 21.72
CA ALA A 5 25.57 24.25 21.48
C ALA A 5 24.14 23.69 21.30
N ALA A 6 23.17 24.33 21.95
CA ALA A 6 21.75 24.11 21.71
C ALA A 6 21.16 25.30 20.96
N THR A 7 20.62 25.00 19.79
CA THR A 7 20.08 25.91 18.79
C THR A 7 18.74 26.47 19.24
N THR A 8 18.58 27.79 19.14
CA THR A 8 17.36 28.54 19.44
C THR A 8 16.20 28.09 18.55
N PHE A 9 15.13 27.56 19.16
CA PHE A 9 13.90 27.21 18.48
C PHE A 9 13.11 28.48 18.14
N HIS A 10 13.14 28.89 16.87
CA HIS A 10 12.42 30.05 16.37
C HIS A 10 10.97 29.66 16.03
N TRP A 11 10.06 29.84 16.99
CA TRP A 11 8.62 29.75 16.72
C TRP A 11 8.19 30.94 15.86
N LYS A 12 7.94 30.73 14.55
CA LYS A 12 7.25 31.73 13.72
C LYS A 12 5.79 31.83 14.18
N LYS A 13 5.56 32.75 15.11
CA LYS A 13 4.24 33.30 15.45
C LYS A 13 3.69 33.98 14.20
N CYS A 14 2.78 33.31 13.47
CA CYS A 14 1.98 33.95 12.44
C CYS A 14 1.09 34.99 13.12
N ARG A 15 1.48 36.25 13.01
CA ARG A 15 0.66 37.40 13.37
C ARG A 15 -0.20 37.70 12.16
N LEU A 16 -1.50 37.44 12.26
CA LEU A 16 -2.51 37.96 11.35
C LEU A 16 -3.45 38.81 12.21
N ASP A 17 -3.13 40.10 12.26
CA ASP A 17 -4.06 41.15 12.66
C ASP A 17 -4.98 41.44 11.47
N LEU A 18 -6.29 41.21 11.58
CA LEU A 18 -7.37 42.07 11.08
C LEU A 18 -8.77 41.50 11.42
N PRO A 19 -9.78 42.35 11.69
CA PRO A 19 -11.01 41.98 12.38
C PRO A 19 -12.18 41.67 11.44
N GLY A 20 -13.08 40.82 11.92
CA GLY A 20 -14.47 40.74 11.47
C GLY A 20 -14.68 40.04 10.14
N HIS A 21 -15.12 38.79 10.19
CA HIS A 21 -16.38 38.29 9.62
C HIS A 21 -16.45 36.78 9.89
N VAL A 22 -17.53 36.38 10.55
CA VAL A 22 -17.82 35.00 10.93
C VAL A 22 -18.00 34.17 9.66
N ALA A 23 -17.00 33.34 9.32
CA ALA A 23 -17.18 32.23 8.40
C ALA A 23 -17.01 30.94 9.20
N LEU A 24 -18.15 30.33 9.54
CA LEU A 24 -18.25 28.91 9.87
C LEU A 24 -17.76 28.10 8.66
N GLN A 25 -16.45 28.01 8.49
CA GLN A 25 -15.87 27.03 7.58
C GLN A 25 -15.91 25.69 8.29
N ALA A 26 -16.95 24.92 7.96
CA ALA A 26 -17.00 23.50 8.14
C ALA A 26 -15.61 22.92 7.81
N CYS A 27 -15.00 22.27 8.79
CA CYS A 27 -13.70 21.63 8.70
C CYS A 27 -13.80 20.43 7.74
N LYS A 28 -13.86 20.70 6.43
CA LYS A 28 -13.58 19.72 5.39
C LYS A 28 -12.07 19.52 5.40
N ARG A 29 -11.58 18.63 6.27
CA ARG A 29 -10.22 18.09 6.14
C ARG A 29 -10.10 17.57 4.70
N LEU A 30 -9.12 18.07 3.95
CA LEU A 30 -8.91 17.72 2.56
C LEU A 30 -8.74 16.19 2.44
N PRO A 31 -9.40 15.52 1.47
CA PRO A 31 -9.26 14.08 1.23
C PRO A 31 -7.80 13.61 1.07
N ASP A 32 -6.90 14.52 0.72
CA ASP A 32 -5.50 14.25 0.42
C ASP A 32 -4.67 13.81 1.64
N GLU A 33 -4.92 14.34 2.85
CA GLU A 33 -4.09 14.00 4.01
C GLU A 33 -4.29 12.56 4.51
N HIS A 34 -5.51 12.03 4.45
CA HIS A 34 -5.80 10.65 4.86
C HIS A 34 -5.33 9.63 3.81
N ASN A 35 -5.45 9.96 2.51
CA ASN A 35 -4.94 9.12 1.42
C ASN A 35 -3.42 8.97 1.49
N ASP A 36 -2.70 10.01 1.92
CA ASP A 36 -1.24 9.97 2.04
C ASP A 36 -0.75 9.04 3.17
N VAL A 37 -1.48 8.95 4.28
CA VAL A 37 -1.10 8.06 5.39
C VAL A 37 -1.33 6.58 5.00
N GLN A 38 -2.45 6.28 4.34
CA GLN A 38 -2.73 4.92 3.86
C GLN A 38 -1.71 4.49 2.80
N LYS A 39 -1.46 5.36 1.81
CA LYS A 39 -0.43 5.15 0.78
C LYS A 39 0.92 4.81 1.41
N LYS A 40 1.39 5.65 2.35
CA LYS A 40 2.67 5.44 3.04
C LYS A 40 2.70 4.12 3.81
N THR A 41 1.62 3.78 4.51
CA THR A 41 1.52 2.54 5.29
C THR A 41 1.59 1.31 4.39
N PHE A 42 0.80 1.28 3.32
CA PHE A 42 0.78 0.15 2.39
C PHE A 42 2.09 0.01 1.62
N THR A 43 2.68 1.11 1.16
CA THR A 43 4.00 1.10 0.53
C THR A 43 5.08 0.54 1.47
N LYS A 44 5.09 0.97 2.73
CA LYS A 44 6.03 0.42 3.74
C LYS A 44 5.82 -1.08 3.96
N TRP A 45 4.57 -1.53 4.05
CA TRP A 45 4.25 -2.94 4.24
C TRP A 45 4.73 -3.79 3.06
N ILE A 46 4.47 -3.34 1.82
CA ILE A 46 4.94 -4.03 0.61
C ILE A 46 6.47 -4.09 0.58
N ASN A 47 7.14 -2.97 0.84
CA ASN A 47 8.60 -2.91 0.85
C ASN A 47 9.23 -3.79 1.94
N ALA A 48 8.57 -3.93 3.09
CA ALA A 48 9.01 -4.88 4.13
C ALA A 48 8.92 -6.33 3.66
N ARG A 49 7.88 -6.71 2.89
CA ARG A 49 7.77 -8.04 2.28
C ARG A 49 8.82 -8.24 1.20
N PHE A 50 9.02 -7.25 0.33
CA PHE A 50 10.02 -7.31 -0.73
C PHE A 50 11.45 -7.40 -0.21
N SER A 51 11.77 -6.69 0.87
CA SER A 51 13.08 -6.80 1.52
C SER A 51 13.37 -8.23 1.99
N LYS A 52 12.38 -8.94 2.55
CA LYS A 52 12.53 -10.35 2.95
C LYS A 52 12.71 -11.30 1.76
N SER A 53 12.05 -11.01 0.63
CA SER A 53 12.11 -11.84 -0.58
C SER A 53 13.19 -11.41 -1.59
N GLY A 54 14.04 -10.43 -1.24
CA GLY A 54 15.09 -9.91 -2.11
C GLY A 54 14.58 -9.19 -3.37
N LYS A 55 13.35 -8.65 -3.35
CA LYS A 55 12.73 -7.95 -4.48
C LYS A 55 12.98 -6.43 -4.41
N PRO A 56 13.08 -5.73 -5.55
CA PRO A 56 13.22 -4.27 -5.57
C PRO A 56 12.01 -3.56 -4.94
N PRO A 57 12.20 -2.47 -4.20
CA PRO A 57 11.10 -1.74 -3.56
C PRO A 57 10.18 -1.05 -4.59
N ILE A 58 9.02 -0.61 -4.11
CA ILE A 58 8.13 0.31 -4.81
C ILE A 58 8.27 1.72 -4.24
N ASN A 59 8.14 2.71 -5.12
CA ASN A 59 8.16 4.13 -4.77
C ASN A 59 6.73 4.67 -4.73
N ASP A 60 5.99 4.48 -5.82
CA ASP A 60 4.60 4.86 -5.90
C ASP A 60 3.74 3.66 -6.31
N MET A 61 2.91 3.19 -5.39
CA MET A 61 2.02 2.07 -5.60
C MET A 61 1.00 2.26 -6.72
N PHE A 62 0.63 3.51 -7.05
CA PHE A 62 -0.35 3.77 -8.12
C PHE A 62 0.26 3.71 -9.51
N THR A 63 1.59 3.77 -9.63
CA THR A 63 2.31 3.61 -10.89
C THR A 63 2.97 2.24 -10.98
N ASP A 64 3.63 1.81 -9.90
CA ASP A 64 4.51 0.65 -9.87
C ASP A 64 3.76 -0.69 -9.87
N LEU A 65 2.46 -0.68 -9.57
CA LEU A 65 1.64 -1.89 -9.51
C LEU A 65 0.79 -2.10 -10.77
N LYS A 66 0.73 -1.11 -11.67
CA LYS A 66 -0.17 -1.11 -12.83
C LYS A 66 0.11 -2.25 -13.81
N ASP A 67 1.37 -2.66 -13.94
CA ASP A 67 1.76 -3.74 -14.84
C ASP A 67 1.52 -5.16 -14.27
N GLY A 68 1.07 -5.24 -13.02
CA GLY A 68 0.78 -6.47 -12.29
C GLY A 68 2.00 -7.27 -11.83
N ARG A 69 3.22 -6.93 -12.25
CA ARG A 69 4.41 -7.79 -11.97
C ARG A 69 4.81 -7.73 -10.52
N LYS A 70 4.85 -6.54 -9.94
CA LYS A 70 5.16 -6.35 -8.51
C LYS A 70 4.06 -6.94 -7.62
N LEU A 71 2.80 -6.92 -8.06
CA LEU A 71 1.71 -7.63 -7.36
C LEU A 71 1.93 -9.14 -7.38
N LEU A 72 2.36 -9.72 -8.51
CA LEU A 72 2.74 -11.13 -8.58
C LEU A 72 3.94 -11.44 -7.69
N ASP A 73 5.00 -10.61 -7.69
CA ASP A 73 6.15 -10.76 -6.78
C ASP A 73 5.71 -10.77 -5.30
N LEU A 74 4.75 -9.92 -4.95
CA LEU A 74 4.20 -9.85 -3.60
C LEU A 74 3.48 -11.16 -3.25
N LEU A 75 2.61 -11.64 -4.13
CA LEU A 75 1.89 -12.89 -3.91
C LEU A 75 2.81 -14.11 -3.89
N GLU A 76 3.89 -14.13 -4.68
CA GLU A 76 4.92 -15.18 -4.58
C GLU A 76 5.52 -15.24 -3.18
N GLY A 77 5.90 -14.08 -2.62
CA GLY A 77 6.47 -13.99 -1.27
C GLY A 77 5.48 -14.37 -0.16
N LEU A 78 4.18 -14.12 -0.37
CA LEU A 78 3.13 -14.41 0.60
C LEU A 78 2.60 -15.85 0.54
N THR A 79 2.55 -16.44 -0.66
CA THR A 79 2.07 -17.82 -0.88
C THR A 79 3.20 -18.84 -0.85
N GLY A 80 4.44 -18.41 -1.04
CA GLY A 80 5.60 -19.30 -1.23
C GLY A 80 5.59 -20.03 -2.58
N THR A 81 4.70 -19.68 -3.50
CA THR A 81 4.55 -20.33 -4.81
C THR A 81 5.05 -19.41 -5.93
N SER A 82 5.82 -19.95 -6.86
CA SER A 82 6.29 -19.20 -8.04
C SER A 82 5.13 -18.91 -9.00
N LEU A 83 5.00 -17.66 -9.46
CA LEU A 83 3.92 -17.22 -10.32
C LEU A 83 4.47 -16.73 -11.68
N PRO A 84 4.00 -17.28 -12.81
CA PRO A 84 4.46 -16.84 -14.11
C PRO A 84 4.04 -15.40 -14.38
N LYS A 85 4.96 -14.60 -14.93
CA LYS A 85 4.78 -13.19 -15.27
C LYS A 85 5.00 -12.99 -16.76
N GLU A 86 4.06 -12.38 -17.43
CA GLU A 86 4.24 -11.97 -18.83
C GLU A 86 5.27 -10.85 -18.94
N ARG A 87 6.22 -11.06 -19.85
CA ARG A 87 7.30 -10.13 -20.14
C ARG A 87 6.90 -9.28 -21.35
N GLY A 88 6.30 -8.12 -21.08
CA GLY A 88 5.89 -7.18 -22.12
C GLY A 88 5.38 -5.87 -21.53
N SER A 89 5.46 -4.79 -22.31
CA SER A 89 5.09 -3.42 -21.88
C SER A 89 3.71 -2.97 -22.36
N THR A 90 3.02 -3.78 -23.16
CA THR A 90 1.68 -3.42 -23.66
C THR A 90 0.63 -3.56 -22.56
N ARG A 91 -0.49 -2.85 -22.69
CA ARG A 91 -1.67 -2.97 -21.80
C ARG A 91 -2.20 -4.41 -21.67
N VAL A 92 -2.13 -5.21 -22.74
CA VAL A 92 -2.57 -6.62 -22.72
C VAL A 92 -1.74 -7.46 -21.74
N HIS A 93 -0.41 -7.41 -21.83
CA HIS A 93 0.48 -8.07 -20.87
C HIS A 93 0.23 -7.62 -19.42
N ALA A 94 -0.01 -6.33 -19.20
CA ALA A 94 -0.39 -5.82 -17.87
C ALA A 94 -1.70 -6.42 -17.37
N LEU A 95 -2.73 -6.47 -18.21
CA LEU A 95 -4.02 -7.11 -17.88
C LEU A 95 -3.87 -8.60 -17.58
N ASN A 96 -3.06 -9.33 -18.35
CA ASN A 96 -2.81 -10.75 -18.11
C ASN A 96 -2.14 -10.98 -16.75
N ASN A 97 -1.14 -10.16 -16.40
CA ASN A 97 -0.50 -10.21 -15.09
C ASN A 97 -1.48 -9.89 -13.97
N VAL A 98 -2.27 -8.81 -14.09
CA VAL A 98 -3.24 -8.43 -13.05
C VAL A 98 -4.36 -9.47 -12.93
N ASN A 99 -4.89 -10.01 -14.02
CA ASN A 99 -5.89 -11.07 -13.97
C ASN A 99 -5.37 -12.31 -13.26
N ARG A 100 -4.07 -12.63 -13.43
CA ARG A 100 -3.43 -13.69 -12.64
C ARG A 100 -3.39 -13.37 -11.15
N VAL A 101 -3.09 -12.12 -10.77
CA VAL A 101 -3.15 -11.68 -9.36
C VAL A 101 -4.54 -11.94 -8.78
N LEU A 102 -5.60 -11.51 -9.49
CA LEU A 102 -6.99 -11.70 -9.04
C LEU A 102 -7.34 -13.20 -8.92
N GLN A 103 -6.89 -14.02 -9.87
CA GLN A 103 -7.10 -15.47 -9.82
C GLN A 103 -6.43 -16.11 -8.60
N VAL A 104 -5.16 -15.76 -8.31
CA VAL A 104 -4.43 -16.28 -7.15
C VAL A 104 -5.11 -15.86 -5.85
N LEU A 105 -5.63 -14.64 -5.77
CA LEU A 105 -6.38 -14.15 -4.61
C LEU A 105 -7.65 -14.96 -4.39
N HIS A 106 -8.41 -15.22 -5.46
CA HIS A 106 -9.60 -16.07 -5.37
C HIS A 106 -9.26 -17.49 -4.92
N GLN A 107 -8.19 -18.09 -5.44
CA GLN A 107 -7.70 -19.42 -5.03
C GLN A 107 -7.25 -19.47 -3.56
N ASN A 108 -6.87 -18.34 -2.97
CA ASN A 108 -6.51 -18.22 -1.56
C ASN A 108 -7.69 -17.78 -0.67
N ASN A 109 -8.94 -17.82 -1.19
CA ASN A 109 -10.15 -17.41 -0.48
C ASN A 109 -10.15 -15.92 -0.09
N VAL A 110 -9.60 -15.05 -0.94
CA VAL A 110 -9.74 -13.60 -0.82
C VAL A 110 -10.88 -13.15 -1.71
N GLU A 111 -11.95 -12.62 -1.11
CA GLU A 111 -13.07 -12.05 -1.85
C GLU A 111 -12.76 -10.62 -2.26
N LEU A 112 -12.92 -10.33 -3.56
CA LEU A 112 -12.71 -9.00 -4.12
C LEU A 112 -14.05 -8.47 -4.62
N VAL A 113 -14.52 -7.38 -4.02
CA VAL A 113 -15.79 -6.75 -4.38
C VAL A 113 -15.54 -5.60 -5.35
N ASN A 114 -16.05 -5.72 -6.58
CA ASN A 114 -15.99 -4.67 -7.61
C ASN A 114 -14.56 -4.22 -7.98
N ILE A 115 -13.59 -5.16 -8.02
CA ILE A 115 -12.23 -4.89 -8.47
C ILE A 115 -11.94 -5.74 -9.70
N GLY A 116 -11.80 -5.11 -10.86
CA GLY A 116 -11.39 -5.73 -12.11
C GLY A 116 -9.94 -5.46 -12.47
N GLY A 117 -9.41 -6.22 -13.43
CA GLY A 117 -8.03 -6.05 -13.89
C GLY A 117 -7.78 -4.69 -14.54
N THR A 118 -8.77 -4.16 -15.26
CA THR A 118 -8.72 -2.82 -15.90
C THR A 118 -8.54 -1.72 -14.88
N ASP A 119 -9.17 -1.83 -13.70
CA ASP A 119 -9.07 -0.79 -12.66
C ASP A 119 -7.65 -0.60 -12.16
N ILE A 120 -6.90 -1.70 -12.03
CA ILE A 120 -5.51 -1.66 -11.59
C ILE A 120 -4.60 -1.19 -12.71
N VAL A 121 -4.79 -1.71 -13.93
CA VAL A 121 -3.97 -1.33 -15.09
C VAL A 121 -4.16 0.13 -15.48
N ASP A 122 -5.35 0.68 -15.28
CA ASP A 122 -5.63 2.09 -15.56
C ASP A 122 -5.20 2.99 -14.38
N GLY A 123 -4.99 2.41 -13.19
CA GLY A 123 -4.45 3.09 -12.01
C GLY A 123 -5.52 3.76 -11.16
N ASN A 124 -6.71 3.16 -11.04
CA ASN A 124 -7.75 3.64 -10.16
C ASN A 124 -7.29 3.57 -8.70
N HIS A 125 -7.02 4.72 -8.08
CA HIS A 125 -6.43 4.78 -6.73
C HIS A 125 -7.31 4.07 -5.69
N LYS A 126 -8.63 4.29 -5.73
CA LYS A 126 -9.56 3.72 -4.75
C LYS A 126 -9.57 2.19 -4.82
N LEU A 127 -9.65 1.64 -6.03
CA LEU A 127 -9.69 0.18 -6.23
C LEU A 127 -8.32 -0.47 -6.00
N THR A 128 -7.23 0.24 -6.31
CA THR A 128 -5.86 -0.20 -5.99
C THR A 128 -5.65 -0.31 -4.47
N LEU A 129 -6.10 0.70 -3.70
CA LEU A 129 -6.07 0.66 -2.25
C LEU A 129 -6.94 -0.49 -1.70
N GLY A 130 -8.14 -0.68 -2.25
CA GLY A 130 -9.04 -1.78 -1.87
C GLY A 130 -8.44 -3.17 -2.11
N LEU A 131 -7.76 -3.35 -3.24
CA LEU A 131 -7.04 -4.58 -3.56
C LEU A 131 -5.96 -4.87 -2.51
N LEU A 132 -5.10 -3.89 -2.25
CA LEU A 132 -3.99 -4.06 -1.33
C LEU A 132 -4.45 -4.23 0.12
N TRP A 133 -5.50 -3.52 0.52
CA TRP A 133 -6.14 -3.73 1.81
C TRP A 133 -6.58 -5.19 1.99
N SER A 134 -7.24 -5.76 0.98
CA SER A 134 -7.71 -7.15 1.01
C SER A 134 -6.54 -8.13 1.14
N ILE A 135 -5.43 -7.88 0.43
CA ILE A 135 -4.19 -8.68 0.53
C ILE A 135 -3.59 -8.56 1.93
N ILE A 136 -3.37 -7.34 2.42
CA ILE A 136 -2.74 -7.09 3.71
C ILE A 136 -3.55 -7.75 4.83
N LEU A 137 -4.87 -7.52 4.86
CA LEU A 137 -5.75 -8.07 5.88
C LEU A 137 -5.69 -9.60 5.91
N HIS A 138 -5.78 -10.23 4.74
CA HIS A 138 -5.81 -11.68 4.65
C HIS A 138 -4.52 -12.34 5.16
N TRP A 139 -3.35 -11.84 4.74
CA TRP A 139 -2.08 -12.45 5.15
C TRP A 139 -1.61 -12.01 6.54
N GLN A 140 -1.93 -10.79 6.97
CA GLN A 140 -1.55 -10.35 8.31
C GLN A 140 -2.29 -11.11 9.40
N VAL A 141 -3.60 -11.40 9.21
CA VAL A 141 -4.36 -12.26 10.13
C VAL A 141 -3.81 -13.69 10.13
N LYS A 142 -3.49 -14.24 8.95
CA LYS A 142 -2.88 -15.58 8.84
C LYS A 142 -1.53 -15.67 9.54
N ASP A 143 -0.67 -14.66 9.40
CA ASP A 143 0.64 -14.62 10.05
C ASP A 143 0.50 -14.58 11.59
N VAL A 144 -0.41 -13.76 12.13
CA VAL A 144 -0.67 -13.71 13.58
C VAL A 144 -1.17 -15.05 14.11
N MET A 145 -2.09 -15.70 13.38
CA MET A 145 -2.61 -17.00 13.81
C MET A 145 -1.52 -18.07 13.83
N LYS A 146 -0.62 -18.07 12.84
CA LYS A 146 0.52 -19.00 12.80
C LYS A 146 1.45 -18.80 13.99
N ASP A 147 1.76 -17.55 14.34
CA ASP A 147 2.64 -17.19 15.46
C ASP A 147 2.08 -17.72 16.80
N VAL A 148 0.79 -17.46 17.06
CA VAL A 148 0.09 -17.97 18.25
C VAL A 148 0.07 -19.50 18.29
N MET A 149 -0.14 -20.17 17.14
CA MET A 149 -0.13 -21.63 17.08
C MET A 149 1.27 -22.21 17.33
N SER A 150 2.34 -21.55 16.86
CA SER A 150 3.71 -22.00 17.13
C SER A 150 4.11 -21.85 18.59
N ASP A 151 3.65 -20.81 19.27
CA ASP A 151 3.94 -20.58 20.69
C ASP A 151 3.27 -21.62 21.60
N LEU A 152 2.10 -22.13 21.21
CA LEU A 152 1.39 -23.19 21.93
C LEU A 152 2.00 -24.59 21.74
N GLN A 153 2.88 -24.75 20.74
CA GLN A 153 3.54 -26.01 20.43
C GLN A 153 4.97 -26.13 21.02
N GLN A 154 5.42 -25.12 21.76
CA GLN A 154 6.70 -25.12 22.50
C GLN A 154 6.49 -25.49 23.97
#